data_AF-A0A1Q7WWB1-F1
#
_entry.id   AF-A0A1Q7WWB1-F1
#
_cell.length_a   1.000
_cell.length_b   1.000
_cell.length_c   1.000
_cell.angle_alpha   90.00
_cell.angle_beta   90.00
_cell.angle_gamma   90.00
#
_symmetry.space_group_name_H-M   'P 1'
#
loop_
_entity.id
_entity.type
_entity.pdbx_description
1 polymer ?
#
loop_
_entity_poly.entity_id
_entity_poly.type
_entity_poly.pdbx_seq_one_letter_code
_entity_poly.pdbx_strand_id
1 'polypeptide(L)'
;MHRPVHIGLIGAGTCGTMFLAQALRTPSLHVVAIADLSIPRARAALHRARWPDDRAAAPSCARALATGDTYLTEDADAMIAADGLKIVIEATGDPARGRPPCTVVLPSRASRRHGQRRG
;
A
#
# COMPACT_ATOMS: atom_id res chain seq x y z
N MET A 1 7.28 19.58 9.92
CA MET A 1 7.54 18.21 9.43
C MET A 1 6.36 17.76 8.60
N HIS A 2 6.55 17.45 7.31
CA HIS A 2 5.46 16.97 6.44
C HIS A 2 5.17 15.49 6.76
N ARG A 3 3.89 15.14 6.95
CA ARG A 3 3.49 13.77 7.27
C ARG A 3 3.58 12.92 6.00
N PRO A 4 4.21 11.73 6.00
CA PRO A 4 4.30 10.89 4.81
C PRO A 4 2.92 10.59 4.23
N VAL A 5 2.86 10.48 2.90
CA VAL A 5 1.68 9.98 2.20
C VAL A 5 1.68 8.46 2.33
N HIS A 6 0.64 7.94 2.97
CA HIS A 6 0.46 6.51 3.24
C HIS A 6 -0.21 5.82 2.05
N ILE A 7 0.46 4.81 1.51
CA ILE A 7 0.07 4.12 0.27
C ILE A 7 -0.22 2.66 0.56
N GLY A 8 -1.35 2.17 0.04
CA GLY A 8 -1.59 0.74 -0.17
C GLY A 8 -1.33 0.39 -1.64
N LEU A 9 -0.63 -0.70 -1.91
CA LEU A 9 -0.36 -1.18 -3.26
C LEU A 9 -1.09 -2.51 -3.49
N ILE A 10 -1.87 -2.63 -4.56
CA ILE A 10 -2.51 -3.88 -4.98
C ILE A 10 -1.77 -4.40 -6.21
N GLY A 11 -1.18 -5.58 -6.11
CA GLY A 11 -0.40 -6.23 -7.16
C GLY A 11 1.08 -5.85 -7.13
N ALA A 12 1.95 -6.84 -6.89
CA ALA A 12 3.40 -6.73 -6.89
C ALA A 12 4.04 -7.29 -8.17
N GLY A 13 3.30 -7.26 -9.29
CA GLY A 13 3.80 -7.59 -10.63
C GLY A 13 4.84 -6.59 -11.14
N THR A 14 5.09 -6.54 -12.46
CA THR A 14 6.11 -5.67 -13.06
C THR A 14 5.92 -4.20 -12.68
N CYS A 15 4.71 -3.65 -12.85
CA CYS A 15 4.43 -2.25 -12.56
C CYS A 15 4.50 -1.94 -11.06
N GLY A 16 3.94 -2.82 -10.21
CA GLY A 16 4.07 -2.70 -8.76
C GLY A 16 5.54 -2.72 -8.31
N THR A 17 6.36 -3.61 -8.89
CA THR A 17 7.81 -3.66 -8.59
C THR A 17 8.52 -2.36 -8.98
N MET A 18 8.21 -1.79 -10.14
CA MET A 18 8.79 -0.52 -10.59
C MET A 18 8.40 0.63 -9.64
N PHE A 19 7.13 0.68 -9.23
CA PHE A 19 6.67 1.64 -8.23
C PHE A 19 7.41 1.48 -6.91
N LEU A 20 7.53 0.25 -6.38
CA LEU A 20 8.26 -0.03 -5.13
C LEU A 20 9.71 0.44 -5.22
N ALA A 21 10.40 0.17 -6.33
CA ALA A 21 11.77 0.64 -6.53
C ALA A 21 11.87 2.17 -6.44
N GLN A 22 10.89 2.92 -6.95
CA GLN A 22 10.86 4.37 -6.87
C GLN A 22 10.41 4.91 -5.51
N ALA A 23 9.42 4.26 -4.88
CA ALA A 23 8.90 4.63 -3.57
C ALA A 23 10.00 4.60 -2.51
N LEU A 24 10.91 3.61 -2.58
CA LEU A 24 12.07 3.49 -1.68
C LEU A 24 12.97 4.74 -1.69
N ARG A 25 13.04 5.47 -2.82
CA ARG A 25 13.85 6.68 -2.98
C ARG A 25 13.08 7.98 -2.79
N THR A 26 11.80 7.90 -2.38
CA THR A 26 10.93 9.07 -2.24
C THR A 26 10.58 9.26 -0.76
N PRO A 27 11.31 10.09 0.01
CA PRO A 27 11.23 10.13 1.48
C PRO A 27 9.85 10.46 2.05
N SER A 28 9.00 11.14 1.29
CA SER A 28 7.64 11.51 1.71
C SER A 28 6.59 10.42 1.43
N LEU A 29 6.98 9.28 0.86
CA LEU A 29 6.09 8.15 0.65
C LEU A 29 6.33 7.07 1.70
N HIS A 30 5.25 6.51 2.22
CA HIS A 30 5.29 5.31 3.03
C HIS A 30 4.35 4.28 2.40
N VAL A 31 4.94 3.20 1.88
CA VAL A 31 4.17 2.03 1.45
C VAL A 31 3.80 1.27 2.72
N VAL A 32 2.56 1.47 3.16
CA VAL A 32 2.04 0.87 4.41
C VAL A 32 1.74 -0.61 4.19
N ALA A 33 1.19 -0.96 3.03
CA ALA A 33 0.77 -2.31 2.75
C ALA A 33 0.87 -2.66 1.27
N ILE A 34 1.15 -3.93 1.00
CA ILE A 34 1.14 -4.53 -0.32
C ILE A 34 0.21 -5.73 -0.28
N ALA A 35 -0.89 -5.64 -1.02
CA ALA A 35 -1.82 -6.72 -1.25
C ALA A 35 -1.47 -7.44 -2.55
N ASP A 36 -1.19 -8.73 -2.49
CA ASP A 36 -0.90 -9.56 -3.67
C ASP A 36 -1.47 -10.96 -3.45
N LEU A 37 -1.97 -11.61 -4.51
CA LEU A 37 -2.53 -12.97 -4.43
C LEU A 37 -1.49 -14.06 -4.03
N SER A 38 -0.21 -13.71 -3.93
CA SER A 38 0.85 -14.60 -3.50
C SER A 38 1.90 -13.84 -2.70
N ILE A 39 1.93 -14.07 -1.39
CA ILE A 39 2.97 -13.49 -0.51
C ILE A 39 4.40 -13.83 -0.99
N PRO A 40 4.72 -15.07 -1.41
CA PRO A 40 6.03 -15.37 -1.99
C PRO A 40 6.38 -14.51 -3.20
N ARG A 41 5.42 -14.25 -4.10
CA ARG A 41 5.62 -13.37 -5.26
C ARG A 41 5.87 -11.92 -4.84
N ALA A 42 5.12 -11.41 -3.87
CA ALA A 42 5.33 -10.08 -3.30
C ALA A 42 6.73 -9.94 -2.69
N ARG A 43 7.22 -10.95 -1.95
CA ARG A 43 8.59 -10.96 -1.42
C ARG A 43 9.64 -10.96 -2.52
N ALA A 44 9.45 -11.76 -3.58
CA ALA A 44 10.36 -11.74 -4.73
C ALA A 44 10.36 -10.37 -5.44
N ALA A 45 9.23 -9.68 -5.49
CA ALA A 45 9.12 -8.32 -6.01
C ALA A 45 9.87 -7.29 -5.14
N LEU A 46 9.72 -7.37 -3.82
CA LEU A 46 10.46 -6.55 -2.87
C LEU A 46 11.98 -6.73 -3.03
N HIS A 47 12.45 -7.97 -3.13
CA HIS A 47 13.86 -8.27 -3.40
C HIS A 47 14.34 -7.63 -4.71
N ARG A 48 13.58 -7.77 -5.82
CA ARG A 48 13.89 -7.12 -7.11
C ARG A 48 13.92 -5.59 -7.02
N ALA A 49 13.04 -5.01 -6.20
CA ALA A 49 12.98 -3.58 -5.93
C ALA A 49 14.08 -3.10 -4.95
N ARG A 50 14.93 -4.00 -4.43
CA ARG A 50 15.94 -3.76 -3.38
C ARG A 50 15.31 -3.18 -2.11
N TRP A 51 14.09 -3.60 -1.80
CA TRP A 51 13.43 -3.24 -0.56
C TRP A 51 14.18 -3.86 0.63
N PRO A 52 14.40 -3.12 1.73
CA PRO A 52 15.09 -3.68 2.90
C PRO A 52 14.31 -4.86 3.50
N ASP A 53 15.01 -5.96 3.83
CA ASP A 53 14.40 -7.19 4.35
C ASP A 53 13.69 -6.96 5.71
N ASP A 54 14.16 -5.98 6.48
CA ASP A 54 13.60 -5.54 7.76
C ASP A 54 12.43 -4.55 7.61
N ARG A 55 12.05 -4.19 6.37
CA ARG A 55 10.96 -3.23 6.05
C ARG A 55 9.76 -3.85 5.35
N ALA A 56 9.53 -5.14 5.55
CA ALA A 56 8.30 -5.82 5.11
C ALA A 56 7.87 -6.93 6.10
N ALA A 57 7.91 -6.62 7.40
CA ALA A 57 7.63 -7.58 8.47
C ALA A 57 6.44 -7.19 9.35
N ALA A 58 5.78 -6.05 9.09
CA ALA A 58 4.66 -5.60 9.90
C ALA A 58 3.52 -6.63 9.84
N PRO A 59 2.92 -7.02 10.97
CA PRO A 59 1.83 -8.00 11.00
C PRO A 59 0.46 -7.40 10.61
N SER A 60 0.37 -6.07 10.43
CA SER A 60 -0.88 -5.38 10.09
C SER A 60 -0.63 -3.96 9.56
N CYS A 61 -1.61 -3.38 8.86
CA CYS A 61 -1.60 -1.97 8.47
C CYS A 61 -1.38 -1.03 9.66
N ALA A 62 -2.05 -1.29 10.80
CA ALA A 62 -1.91 -0.47 12.00
C ALA A 62 -0.47 -0.49 12.53
N ARG A 63 0.19 -1.65 12.54
CA ARG A 63 1.58 -1.75 12.98
C ARG A 63 2.52 -1.08 11.99
N ALA A 64 2.32 -1.30 10.68
CA ALA A 64 3.07 -0.64 9.61
C ALA A 64 3.00 0.90 9.74
N LEU A 65 1.80 1.46 9.91
CA LEU A 65 1.57 2.90 10.12
C LEU A 65 2.31 3.45 11.36
N ALA A 66 2.38 2.67 12.43
CA ALA A 66 3.03 3.08 13.67
C ALA A 66 4.56 3.02 13.60
N THR A 67 5.14 2.14 12.78
CA THR A 67 6.59 1.90 12.70
C THR A 67 7.28 2.45 11.47
N GLY A 68 6.53 2.76 10.40
CA GLY A 68 7.11 3.02 9.08
C GLY A 68 7.50 1.74 8.31
N ASP A 69 7.09 0.56 8.78
CA ASP A 69 7.30 -0.73 8.13
C ASP A 69 6.19 -1.01 7.08
N THR A 70 6.30 -2.11 6.33
CA THR A 70 5.33 -2.53 5.31
C THR A 70 4.64 -3.83 5.72
N TYR A 71 3.33 -3.90 5.56
CA TYR A 71 2.52 -5.09 5.75
C TYR A 71 2.29 -5.83 4.43
N LEU A 72 2.50 -7.15 4.41
CA LEU A 72 2.15 -8.01 3.27
C LEU A 72 0.85 -8.76 3.55
N THR A 73 -0.08 -8.72 2.61
CA THR A 73 -1.38 -9.37 2.74
C THR A 73 -1.87 -9.96 1.42
N GLU A 74 -2.79 -10.91 1.49
CA GLU A 74 -3.55 -11.42 0.34
C GLU A 74 -4.97 -10.81 0.28
N ASP A 75 -5.34 -10.04 1.31
CA ASP A 75 -6.65 -9.39 1.44
C ASP A 75 -6.56 -7.89 1.11
N ALA A 76 -6.86 -7.57 -0.16
CA ALA A 76 -6.86 -6.19 -0.65
C ALA A 76 -8.01 -5.36 -0.08
N ASP A 77 -9.18 -5.96 0.18
CA ASP A 77 -10.35 -5.25 0.67
C ASP A 77 -10.16 -4.80 2.13
N ALA A 78 -9.63 -5.69 2.99
CA ALA A 78 -9.24 -5.33 4.35
C ALA A 78 -8.16 -4.25 4.37
N MET A 79 -7.20 -4.29 3.43
CA MET A 79 -6.20 -3.25 3.27
C MET A 79 -6.85 -1.90 2.89
N ILE A 80 -7.73 -1.86 1.88
CA ILE A 80 -8.42 -0.64 1.44
C ILE A 80 -9.25 -0.03 2.57
N ALA A 81 -9.89 -0.87 3.38
CA ALA A 81 -10.71 -0.45 4.53
C ALA A 81 -9.87 0.03 5.72
N ALA A 82 -8.54 -0.15 5.71
CA ALA A 82 -7.69 0.22 6.83
C ALA A 82 -7.64 1.74 7.05
N ASP A 83 -7.89 2.15 8.29
CA ASP A 83 -7.76 3.54 8.71
C ASP A 83 -6.33 4.06 8.49
N GLY A 84 -6.21 5.26 7.92
CA GLY A 84 -4.93 5.96 7.80
C GLY A 84 -4.21 5.84 6.45
N LEU A 85 -4.66 4.97 5.54
CA LEU A 85 -4.25 5.02 4.14
C LEU A 85 -4.76 6.30 3.46
N LYS A 86 -3.96 6.86 2.55
CA LYS A 86 -4.29 8.08 1.81
C LYS A 86 -4.53 7.83 0.34
N ILE A 87 -3.81 6.87 -0.23
CA ILE A 87 -3.86 6.52 -1.64
C ILE A 87 -3.79 4.99 -1.73
N VAL A 88 -4.57 4.42 -2.63
CA VAL A 88 -4.41 3.04 -3.07
C VAL A 88 -3.94 3.07 -4.53
N ILE A 89 -2.86 2.36 -4.81
CA ILE A 89 -2.38 2.15 -6.18
C ILE A 89 -2.77 0.73 -6.55
N GLU A 90 -3.64 0.61 -7.54
CA GLU A 90 -4.02 -0.66 -8.13
C GLU A 90 -3.12 -0.90 -9.35
N ALA A 91 -2.14 -1.77 -9.19
CA ALA A 91 -1.15 -2.13 -10.20
C ALA A 91 -1.40 -3.56 -10.73
N THR A 92 -2.68 -3.96 -10.81
CA THR A 92 -3.04 -5.25 -11.39
C THR A 92 -3.01 -5.11 -12.92
N GLY A 93 -1.89 -5.51 -13.50
CA GLY A 93 -1.73 -5.57 -14.95
C GLY A 93 -2.16 -6.92 -15.48
N ASP A 94 -3.27 -6.97 -16.21
CA ASP A 94 -3.53 -8.01 -17.21
C ASP A 94 -3.59 -7.33 -18.59
N PRO A 95 -2.46 -7.27 -19.32
CA PRO A 95 -2.41 -6.66 -20.65
C PRO A 95 -3.42 -7.27 -21.61
N ALA A 96 -3.76 -8.55 -21.44
CA ALA A 96 -4.72 -9.24 -22.29
C ALA A 96 -6.16 -8.77 -22.08
N ARG A 97 -6.45 -8.05 -20.99
CA ARG A 97 -7.79 -7.54 -20.64
C ARG A 97 -7.96 -6.03 -20.85
N GLY A 98 -6.95 -5.34 -21.39
CA GLY A 98 -7.03 -3.91 -21.71
C GLY A 98 -7.13 -2.98 -20.50
N ARG A 99 -6.85 -3.47 -19.27
CA ARG A 99 -6.78 -2.60 -18.08
C ARG A 99 -5.46 -1.80 -18.11
N PRO A 100 -5.49 -0.49 -17.79
CA PRO A 100 -4.27 0.28 -17.66
C PRO A 100 -3.38 -0.36 -16.58
N PRO A 101 -2.06 -0.44 -16.79
CA PRO A 101 -1.15 -1.20 -15.94
C PRO A 101 -1.01 -0.67 -14.50
N CYS A 102 -1.46 0.57 -14.26
CA CYS A 102 -1.59 1.19 -12.95
C CYS A 102 -2.77 2.17 -12.93
N THR A 103 -3.63 2.06 -11.93
CA THR A 103 -4.72 3.00 -11.62
C THR A 103 -4.55 3.54 -10.20
N VAL A 104 -4.79 4.84 -10.00
CA VAL A 104 -4.81 5.44 -8.66
C VAL A 104 -6.24 5.51 -8.16
N VAL A 105 -6.48 4.96 -6.97
CA VAL A 105 -7.76 4.97 -6.27
C VAL A 105 -7.61 5.78 -4.98
N LEU A 106 -8.51 6.74 -4.77
CA LEU A 106 -8.58 7.48 -3.51
C LEU A 106 -9.52 6.74 -2.55
N PRO A 107 -9.06 6.30 -1.37
CA PRO A 107 -9.94 5.67 -0.39
C PRO A 107 -11.03 6.68 0.01
N SER A 108 -12.28 6.22 0.03
CA SER A 108 -13.40 7.08 0.43
C SER A 108 -13.13 7.59 1.84
N ARG A 109 -13.15 8.92 2.04
CA ARG A 109 -13.12 9.47 3.39
C ARG A 109 -14.45 9.11 4.04
N ALA A 110 -14.48 8.08 4.88
CA ALA A 110 -15.59 7.92 5.81
C ALA A 110 -15.69 9.22 6.61
N SER A 111 -16.78 9.98 6.42
CA SER A 111 -17.01 11.21 7.15
C SER A 111 -17.13 10.82 8.63
N ARG A 112 -16.08 11.07 9.42
CA ARG A 112 -16.20 11.00 10.88
C ARG A 112 -17.13 12.14 11.27
N ARG A 113 -18.43 11.86 11.40
CA ARG A 113 -19.38 12.72 12.12
C ARG A 113 -18.82 12.82 13.54
N HIS A 114 -18.05 13.86 13.82
CA HIS A 114 -17.68 14.20 15.18
C HIS A 114 -18.98 14.46 15.93
N GLY A 115 -19.15 13.72 17.02
CA GLY A 115 -20.32 13.83 17.89
C GLY A 115 -20.54 15.28 18.29
N GLN A 116 -21.71 15.78 17.91
CA GLN A 116 -22.30 16.96 18.50
C GLN A 116 -22.56 16.65 19.99
N ARG A 117 -21.60 16.97 20.86
CA ARG A 117 -21.89 17.21 22.28
C ARG A 117 -22.83 18.42 22.32
N ARG A 118 -24.11 18.18 22.54
CA ARG A 118 -25.02 19.19 23.09
C ARG A 118 -25.03 19.02 24.60
N GLY A 119 -25.01 20.15 25.29
CA GLY A 119 -24.90 20.28 26.73
C GLY A 119 -26.17 19.89 27.48
#